data_AF-A0A1W9JFZ5-F1
#
_entry.id   AF-A0A1W9JFZ5-F1
#
_cell.length_a   1.000
_cell.length_b   1.000
_cell.length_c   1.000
_cell.angle_alpha   90.00
_cell.angle_beta   90.00
_cell.angle_gamma   90.00
#
_symmetry.space_group_name_H-M   'P 1'
#
loop_
_entity.id
_entity.type
_entity.pdbx_description
1 polymer ?
#
loop_
_entity_poly.entity_id
_entity_poly.type
_entity_poly.pdbx_seq_one_letter_code
_entity_poly.pdbx_strand_id
1 'polypeptide(L)'
;MTTSRVLSFLCFVLFCLIVHETGISGEQLPERHQLVVYAINGLTAEMAMARHMPTMAKVFQQGGITAKMRTTYATRSPVANWIGIFHGASSVEYGCDNNGCNNVPRMDPSARSLVAIMENNYAYETQVFSEDGQRFNEMLERDEDVNVHSHGVCSRGVFEDVMTYAYDDDVVRANRTIILVNIMCLDNLGESDGYGLENYVSRVLCLDKELASMTKALWQRNEEATTFIMVANHGGLMYNHGQFNLDTIAVPFAVWGYGFRRHASMIGEPTTTQEIAPTLFKALNIEESASRTWLERAITSNIYSSNSTVESARYSDIAELAIPQIDEEECDVVFTIRHGRIRDFYVSVRIIVSVLIIAFAISMFH
;
A
#
# COMPACT_ATOMS: atom_id res chain seq x y z
N MET A 1 -9.09 63.11 24.58
CA MET A 1 -8.44 62.33 23.50
C MET A 1 -8.96 62.87 22.17
N THR A 2 -8.08 63.19 21.22
CA THR A 2 -8.48 63.72 19.91
C THR A 2 -9.27 62.67 19.14
N THR A 3 -10.26 63.10 18.36
CA THR A 3 -11.14 62.25 17.52
C THR A 3 -10.36 61.25 16.65
N SER A 4 -9.15 61.60 16.23
CA SER A 4 -8.23 60.71 15.49
C SER A 4 -7.77 59.47 16.29
N ARG A 5 -7.54 59.60 17.61
CA ARG A 5 -7.10 58.46 18.44
C ARG A 5 -8.21 57.45 18.71
N VAL A 6 -9.46 57.91 18.75
CA VAL A 6 -10.64 57.04 18.92
C VAL A 6 -10.89 56.24 17.65
N LEU A 7 -10.75 56.87 16.48
CA LEU A 7 -10.92 56.22 15.19
C LEU A 7 -9.84 55.15 14.93
N SER A 8 -8.59 55.44 15.29
CA SER A 8 -7.48 54.47 15.14
C SER A 8 -7.63 53.25 16.05
N PHE A 9 -8.17 53.44 17.27
CA PHE A 9 -8.44 52.35 18.19
C PHE A 9 -9.62 51.49 17.72
N LEU A 10 -10.68 52.11 17.20
CA LEU A 10 -11.82 51.40 16.61
C LEU A 10 -11.42 50.59 15.36
N CYS A 11 -10.57 51.12 14.49
CA CYS A 11 -10.05 50.37 13.33
C CYS A 11 -9.18 49.18 13.77
N PHE A 12 -8.38 49.31 14.84
CA PHE A 12 -7.57 48.21 15.36
C PHE A 12 -8.43 47.11 15.98
N VAL A 13 -9.49 47.46 16.73
CA VAL A 13 -10.44 46.49 17.30
C VAL A 13 -11.25 45.81 16.19
N LEU A 14 -11.70 46.53 15.16
CA LEU A 14 -12.36 45.94 13.99
C LEU A 14 -11.41 45.01 13.23
N PHE A 15 -10.15 45.39 13.06
CA PHE A 15 -9.14 44.51 12.43
C PHE A 15 -8.92 43.25 13.26
N CYS A 16 -8.81 43.34 14.59
CA CYS A 16 -8.70 42.18 15.47
C CYS A 16 -9.95 41.28 15.45
N LEU A 17 -11.15 41.85 15.32
CA LEU A 17 -12.40 41.09 15.21
C LEU A 17 -12.52 40.40 13.83
N ILE A 18 -12.09 41.05 12.74
CA ILE A 18 -12.04 40.45 11.40
C ILE A 18 -11.00 39.33 11.34
N VAL A 19 -9.84 39.50 11.98
CA VAL A 19 -8.79 38.45 12.06
C VAL A 19 -9.22 37.27 12.93
N HIS A 20 -10.15 37.47 13.88
CA HIS A 20 -10.71 36.37 14.67
C HIS A 20 -11.76 35.54 13.91
N GLU A 21 -12.50 36.15 12.97
CA GLU A 21 -13.44 35.43 12.09
C GLU A 21 -12.77 34.79 10.87
N THR A 22 -11.60 35.25 10.45
CA THR A 22 -10.76 34.51 9.48
C THR A 22 -9.83 33.52 10.18
N GLY A 23 -10.31 32.88 11.26
CA GLY A 23 -9.75 31.61 11.65
C GLY A 23 -9.75 30.74 10.40
N ILE A 24 -8.57 30.48 9.85
CA ILE A 24 -8.36 29.47 8.83
C ILE A 24 -8.92 28.22 9.47
N SER A 25 -10.16 27.86 9.14
CA SER A 25 -10.68 26.55 9.46
C SER A 25 -9.83 25.63 8.62
N GLY A 26 -8.74 25.11 9.22
CA GLY A 26 -8.07 23.95 8.68
C GLY A 26 -9.18 22.96 8.36
N GLU A 27 -9.25 22.52 7.11
CA GLU A 27 -10.33 21.67 6.66
C GLU A 27 -10.37 20.45 7.59
N GLN A 28 -11.49 20.28 8.31
CA GLN A 28 -11.60 19.25 9.32
C GLN A 28 -11.71 17.90 8.59
N LEU A 29 -10.88 16.95 9.00
CA LEU A 29 -10.83 15.60 8.46
C LEU A 29 -12.25 15.01 8.33
N PRO A 30 -12.66 14.45 7.16
CA PRO A 30 -14.04 13.99 6.96
C PRO A 30 -14.44 12.97 8.03
N GLU A 31 -15.67 13.08 8.56
CA GLU A 31 -16.16 12.21 9.65
C GLU A 31 -16.12 10.72 9.31
N ARG A 32 -16.23 10.39 8.02
CA ARG A 32 -16.27 9.02 7.49
C ARG A 32 -15.05 8.69 6.64
N HIS A 33 -13.95 9.43 6.80
CA HIS A 33 -12.76 9.23 5.99
C HIS A 33 -12.30 7.77 6.04
N GLN A 34 -11.97 7.22 4.87
CA GLN A 34 -11.46 5.86 4.72
C GLN A 34 -10.02 5.92 4.22
N LEU A 35 -9.09 5.36 4.98
CA LEU A 35 -7.70 5.17 4.56
C LEU A 35 -7.49 3.70 4.16
N VAL A 36 -7.28 3.44 2.88
CA VAL A 36 -7.00 2.10 2.37
C VAL A 36 -5.51 1.96 2.08
N VAL A 37 -4.86 0.97 2.66
CA VAL A 37 -3.43 0.69 2.44
C VAL A 37 -3.27 -0.71 1.86
N TYR A 38 -2.86 -0.79 0.61
CA TYR A 38 -2.36 -2.02 -0.01
C TYR A 38 -0.86 -2.17 0.30
N ALA A 39 -0.56 -2.97 1.32
CA ALA A 39 0.78 -3.29 1.78
C ALA A 39 1.24 -4.62 1.15
N ILE A 40 1.92 -4.54 0.00
CA ILE A 40 2.23 -5.71 -0.84
C ILE A 40 3.70 -6.11 -0.62
N ASN A 41 3.91 -7.15 0.17
CA ASN A 41 5.23 -7.65 0.52
C ASN A 41 5.98 -8.16 -0.73
N GLY A 42 7.20 -7.67 -0.97
CA GLY A 42 8.04 -8.13 -2.07
C GLY A 42 7.57 -7.77 -3.49
N LEU A 43 6.66 -6.81 -3.67
CA LEU A 43 6.32 -6.30 -5.01
C LEU A 43 7.49 -5.45 -5.57
N THR A 44 8.15 -5.95 -6.60
CA THR A 44 9.28 -5.23 -7.21
C THR A 44 8.80 -3.99 -7.99
N ALA A 45 9.65 -2.95 -8.05
CA ALA A 45 9.40 -1.74 -8.83
C ALA A 45 9.03 -2.02 -10.30
N GLU A 46 9.72 -3.00 -10.90
CA GLU A 46 9.49 -3.43 -12.28
C GLU A 46 8.09 -4.04 -12.47
N MET A 47 7.64 -4.82 -11.49
CA MET A 47 6.38 -5.57 -11.57
C MET A 47 5.16 -4.70 -11.30
N ALA A 48 5.35 -3.50 -10.73
CA ALA A 48 4.30 -2.50 -10.60
C ALA A 48 4.07 -1.63 -11.86
N MET A 49 4.89 -1.80 -12.90
CA MET A 49 4.71 -1.04 -14.14
C MET A 49 3.50 -1.52 -14.95
N ALA A 50 2.98 -0.63 -15.81
CA ALA A 50 1.77 -0.86 -16.61
C ALA A 50 1.80 -2.13 -17.48
N ARG A 51 2.98 -2.66 -17.82
CA ARG A 51 3.11 -3.92 -18.57
C ARG A 51 2.73 -5.17 -17.75
N HIS A 52 2.82 -5.09 -16.43
CA HIS A 52 2.57 -6.18 -15.49
C HIS A 52 1.33 -5.92 -14.63
N MET A 53 1.04 -4.65 -14.31
CA MET A 53 -0.16 -4.23 -13.61
C MET A 53 -0.97 -3.23 -14.46
N PRO A 54 -1.51 -3.65 -15.61
CA PRO A 54 -2.19 -2.75 -16.54
C PRO A 54 -3.48 -2.15 -15.99
N THR A 55 -4.19 -2.86 -15.10
CA THR A 55 -5.46 -2.39 -14.54
C THR A 55 -5.20 -1.33 -13.47
N MET A 56 -4.28 -1.62 -12.54
CA MET A 56 -3.87 -0.68 -11.51
C MET A 56 -3.10 0.51 -12.09
N ALA A 57 -2.37 0.36 -13.19
CA ALA A 57 -1.74 1.49 -13.87
C ALA A 57 -2.76 2.57 -14.30
N LYS A 58 -4.00 2.19 -14.64
CA LYS A 58 -5.06 3.15 -14.94
C LYS A 58 -5.58 3.84 -13.68
N VAL A 59 -5.64 3.11 -12.56
CA VAL A 59 -5.97 3.68 -11.23
C VAL A 59 -4.90 4.68 -10.81
N PHE A 60 -3.62 4.31 -10.94
CA PHE A 60 -2.49 5.16 -10.55
C PHE A 60 -2.41 6.46 -11.33
N GLN A 61 -2.88 6.48 -12.59
CA GLN A 61 -3.00 7.72 -13.35
C GLN A 61 -3.93 8.75 -12.68
N GLN A 62 -4.85 8.33 -11.79
CA GLN A 62 -5.74 9.21 -11.06
C GLN A 62 -5.11 9.81 -9.80
N GLY A 63 -3.85 9.52 -9.50
CA GLY A 63 -3.14 10.06 -8.35
C GLY A 63 -1.65 10.24 -8.64
N GLY A 64 -0.83 10.09 -7.61
CA GLY A 64 0.63 10.11 -7.68
C GLY A 64 1.22 8.71 -7.70
N ILE A 65 2.23 8.47 -8.55
CA ILE A 65 2.99 7.21 -8.58
C ILE A 65 4.49 7.43 -8.77
N THR A 66 5.29 6.59 -8.11
CA THR A 66 6.72 6.37 -8.39
C THR A 66 7.07 4.89 -8.22
N ALA A 67 7.95 4.39 -9.10
CA ALA A 67 8.56 3.06 -8.97
C ALA A 67 10.00 3.14 -8.41
N LYS A 68 10.39 4.30 -7.88
CA LYS A 68 11.78 4.57 -7.46
C LYS A 68 11.88 5.01 -6.00
N MET A 69 10.81 4.84 -5.21
CA MET A 69 10.88 5.10 -3.78
C MET A 69 11.89 4.12 -3.15
N ARG A 70 12.76 4.64 -2.29
CA ARG A 70 13.78 3.82 -1.61
C ARG A 70 13.27 3.37 -0.25
N THR A 71 13.24 2.06 -0.03
CA THR A 71 13.01 1.52 1.31
C THR A 71 14.28 1.54 2.16
N THR A 72 14.13 1.23 3.44
CA THR A 72 15.25 1.04 4.36
C THR A 72 16.14 -0.14 3.94
N TYR A 73 17.43 -0.09 4.29
CA TYR A 73 18.37 -1.18 3.97
C TYR A 73 17.98 -2.53 4.59
N ALA A 74 17.26 -2.51 5.72
CA ALA A 74 16.90 -3.70 6.48
C ALA A 74 15.77 -4.54 5.82
N THR A 75 15.86 -4.79 4.50
CA THR A 75 14.77 -5.38 3.72
C THR A 75 14.50 -6.86 4.03
N ARG A 76 15.48 -7.59 4.60
CA ARG A 76 15.28 -8.99 5.04
C ARG A 76 14.45 -9.12 6.29
N SER A 77 14.46 -8.10 7.13
CA SER A 77 13.76 -8.19 8.39
C SER A 77 12.28 -7.94 8.16
N PRO A 78 11.41 -8.88 8.56
CA PRO A 78 9.97 -8.86 8.36
C PRO A 78 9.28 -7.69 9.06
N VAL A 79 9.95 -7.08 10.04
CA VAL A 79 9.47 -5.91 10.78
C VAL A 79 10.20 -4.67 10.28
N ALA A 80 11.53 -4.74 10.14
CA ALA A 80 12.32 -3.54 9.88
C ALA A 80 11.97 -2.89 8.53
N ASN A 81 11.61 -3.70 7.54
CA ASN A 81 11.27 -3.22 6.21
C ASN A 81 9.93 -2.44 6.14
N TRP A 82 9.07 -2.53 7.16
CA TRP A 82 7.81 -1.78 7.27
C TRP A 82 7.91 -0.51 8.12
N ILE A 83 8.99 -0.34 8.89
CA ILE A 83 9.15 0.77 9.83
C ILE A 83 9.17 2.12 9.12
N GLY A 84 9.82 2.24 7.97
CA GLY A 84 9.80 3.49 7.21
C GLY A 84 8.37 3.88 6.84
N ILE A 85 7.56 2.90 6.42
CA ILE A 85 6.20 3.11 5.95
C ILE A 85 5.27 3.54 7.09
N PHE A 86 5.23 2.77 8.18
CA PHE A 86 4.25 2.98 9.25
C PHE A 86 4.77 3.82 10.40
N HIS A 87 6.07 3.90 10.64
CA HIS A 87 6.65 4.66 11.76
C HIS A 87 7.43 5.88 11.32
N GLY A 88 7.54 6.16 10.01
CA GLY A 88 8.26 7.33 9.49
C GLY A 88 9.73 7.38 9.91
N ALA A 89 10.33 6.22 10.19
CA ALA A 89 11.65 6.09 10.79
C ALA A 89 12.55 5.15 9.98
N SER A 90 13.85 5.41 9.96
CA SER A 90 14.86 4.49 9.46
C SER A 90 15.05 3.31 10.43
N SER A 91 15.68 2.24 9.93
CA SER A 91 16.01 1.09 10.79
C SER A 91 16.97 1.48 11.92
N VAL A 92 17.84 2.48 11.71
CA VAL A 92 18.76 2.98 12.74
C VAL A 92 18.01 3.70 13.85
N GLU A 93 17.05 4.58 13.51
CA GLU A 93 16.25 5.31 14.49
C GLU A 93 15.38 4.38 15.34
N TYR A 94 14.89 3.29 14.73
CA TYR A 94 14.07 2.30 15.42
C TYR A 94 14.87 1.19 16.11
N GLY A 95 16.18 1.09 15.84
CA GLY A 95 17.04 0.07 16.42
C GLY A 95 16.89 -1.33 15.80
N CYS A 96 16.63 -1.39 14.50
CA CYS A 96 16.49 -2.61 13.71
C CYS A 96 17.58 -2.77 12.65
N ASP A 97 17.81 -4.01 12.24
CA ASP A 97 18.63 -4.40 11.09
C ASP A 97 17.98 -5.57 10.34
N ASN A 98 18.72 -6.19 9.42
CA ASN A 98 18.24 -7.37 8.67
C ASN A 98 17.98 -8.61 9.53
N ASN A 99 18.37 -8.61 10.81
CA ASN A 99 18.24 -9.74 11.73
C ASN A 99 17.10 -9.54 12.75
N GLY A 100 16.42 -8.39 12.73
CA GLY A 100 15.30 -8.10 13.62
C GLY A 100 15.34 -6.68 14.19
N CYS A 101 14.63 -6.48 15.29
CA CYS A 101 14.46 -5.20 15.96
C CYS A 101 14.89 -5.27 17.44
N ASN A 102 15.04 -4.11 18.06
CA ASN A 102 15.55 -3.93 19.44
C ASN A 102 17.03 -4.33 19.61
N ASN A 103 17.80 -4.29 18.52
CA ASN A 103 19.26 -4.49 18.58
C ASN A 103 19.95 -3.35 19.35
N VAL A 104 19.36 -2.16 19.30
CA VAL A 104 19.71 -0.99 20.11
C VAL A 104 18.41 -0.28 20.53
N PRO A 105 18.41 0.54 21.61
CA PRO A 105 17.24 1.32 21.98
C PRO A 105 16.78 2.25 20.85
N ARG A 106 15.46 2.42 20.73
CA ARG A 106 14.87 3.42 19.81
C ARG A 106 15.37 4.82 20.15
N MET A 107 15.55 5.64 19.12
CA MET A 107 15.87 7.06 19.28
C MET A 107 14.78 7.79 20.07
N ASP A 108 13.52 7.44 19.85
CA ASP A 108 12.38 7.87 20.66
C ASP A 108 11.46 6.69 20.97
N PRO A 109 11.49 6.17 22.21
CA PRO A 109 10.61 5.08 22.64
C PRO A 109 9.12 5.45 22.70
N SER A 110 8.77 6.74 22.61
CA SER A 110 7.38 7.23 22.64
C SER A 110 6.78 7.46 21.26
N ALA A 111 7.59 7.37 20.20
CA ALA A 111 7.11 7.47 18.83
C ALA A 111 6.14 6.31 18.53
N ARG A 112 5.00 6.66 17.92
CA ARG A 112 3.93 5.72 17.59
C ARG A 112 3.83 5.55 16.08
N SER A 113 3.28 4.42 15.65
CA SER A 113 2.95 4.20 14.25
C SER A 113 1.88 5.20 13.76
N LEU A 114 1.85 5.44 12.45
CA LEU A 114 0.80 6.11 11.70
C LEU A 114 -0.57 5.63 12.16
N VAL A 115 -0.76 4.31 12.18
CA VAL A 115 -2.02 3.67 12.55
C VAL A 115 -2.40 4.02 13.99
N ALA A 116 -1.46 3.87 14.93
CA ALA A 116 -1.72 4.21 16.33
C ALA A 116 -2.05 5.70 16.52
N ILE A 117 -1.40 6.62 15.80
CA ILE A 117 -1.75 8.05 15.88
C ILE A 117 -3.17 8.27 15.36
N MET A 118 -3.54 7.68 14.23
CA MET A 118 -4.87 7.82 13.63
C MET A 118 -5.98 7.29 14.54
N GLU A 119 -5.79 6.15 15.19
CA GLU A 119 -6.78 5.62 16.15
C GLU A 119 -6.89 6.49 17.40
N ASN A 120 -5.76 6.81 18.03
CA ASN A 120 -5.76 7.48 19.33
C ASN A 120 -6.17 8.96 19.26
N ASN A 121 -5.83 9.65 18.16
CA ASN A 121 -6.06 11.09 18.03
C ASN A 121 -7.28 11.42 17.16
N TYR A 122 -7.65 10.55 16.21
CA TYR A 122 -8.69 10.83 15.21
C TYR A 122 -9.84 9.81 15.18
N ALA A 123 -9.85 8.87 16.14
CA ALA A 123 -10.90 7.86 16.32
C ALA A 123 -11.15 7.00 15.08
N TYR A 124 -10.07 6.65 14.36
CA TYR A 124 -10.15 5.65 13.31
C TYR A 124 -10.41 4.27 13.92
N GLU A 125 -11.23 3.47 13.24
CA GLU A 125 -11.33 2.04 13.45
C GLU A 125 -10.51 1.32 12.39
N THR A 126 -9.61 0.43 12.80
CA THR A 126 -8.76 -0.32 11.86
C THR A 126 -9.33 -1.71 11.60
N GLN A 127 -9.36 -2.10 10.33
CA GLN A 127 -9.65 -3.44 9.83
C GLN A 127 -8.40 -3.98 9.14
N VAL A 128 -7.93 -5.15 9.55
CA VAL A 128 -6.72 -5.78 9.01
C VAL A 128 -7.11 -7.03 8.24
N PHE A 129 -6.86 -7.04 6.93
CA PHE A 129 -7.00 -8.20 6.06
C PHE A 129 -5.61 -8.63 5.62
N SER A 130 -5.14 -9.79 6.08
CA SER A 130 -3.73 -10.15 5.97
C SER A 130 -3.50 -11.63 5.67
N GLU A 131 -2.41 -11.93 4.96
CA GLU A 131 -1.89 -13.29 4.81
C GLU A 131 -1.01 -13.74 6.01
N ASP A 132 -0.75 -12.84 6.97
CA ASP A 132 -0.13 -13.07 8.28
C ASP A 132 -0.53 -11.93 9.24
N GLY A 133 -1.76 -11.99 9.74
CA GLY A 133 -2.36 -10.89 10.51
C GLY A 133 -1.67 -10.61 11.85
N GLN A 134 -1.24 -11.67 12.54
CA GLN A 134 -0.53 -11.55 13.81
C GLN A 134 0.77 -10.75 13.64
N ARG A 135 1.62 -11.17 12.71
CA ARG A 135 2.91 -10.50 12.46
C ARG A 135 2.73 -9.08 11.92
N PHE A 136 1.70 -8.87 11.10
CA PHE A 136 1.35 -7.55 10.59
C PHE A 136 0.88 -6.62 11.72
N ASN A 137 0.19 -7.11 12.75
CA ASN A 137 -0.15 -6.31 13.93
C ASN A 137 1.05 -6.04 14.84
N GLU A 138 1.95 -7.02 15.01
CA GLU A 138 3.19 -6.83 15.78
C GLU A 138 4.01 -5.65 15.24
N MET A 139 4.19 -5.54 13.92
CA MET A 139 4.94 -4.42 13.31
C MET A 139 4.21 -3.07 13.43
N LEU A 140 2.88 -3.06 13.53
CA LEU A 140 2.07 -1.85 13.73
C LEU A 140 1.98 -1.45 15.21
N GLU A 141 2.48 -2.32 16.10
CA GLU A 141 2.38 -2.22 17.56
C GLU A 141 0.94 -2.20 18.07
N ARG A 142 0.12 -3.03 17.43
CA ARG A 142 -1.29 -3.21 17.76
C ARG A 142 -1.49 -4.50 18.56
N ASP A 143 -2.63 -4.57 19.25
CA ASP A 143 -3.13 -5.83 19.81
C ASP A 143 -3.39 -6.82 18.65
N GLU A 144 -2.90 -8.05 18.80
CA GLU A 144 -2.79 -9.03 17.73
C GLU A 144 -4.13 -9.57 17.23
N ASP A 145 -5.17 -9.59 18.06
CA ASP A 145 -6.45 -10.23 17.75
C ASP A 145 -7.58 -9.24 17.37
N VAL A 146 -7.34 -7.93 17.45
CA VAL A 146 -8.40 -6.92 17.26
C VAL A 146 -8.64 -6.62 15.78
N ASN A 147 -9.85 -6.96 15.29
CA ASN A 147 -10.32 -6.71 13.92
C ASN A 147 -9.38 -7.26 12.83
N VAL A 148 -8.86 -8.46 13.05
CA VAL A 148 -7.96 -9.15 12.12
C VAL A 148 -8.66 -10.29 11.40
N HIS A 149 -8.57 -10.23 10.08
CA HIS A 149 -9.00 -11.24 9.12
C HIS A 149 -7.76 -11.85 8.50
N SER A 150 -7.26 -12.96 9.07
CA SER A 150 -6.03 -13.61 8.62
C SER A 150 -6.32 -14.86 7.82
N HIS A 151 -5.66 -15.00 6.67
CA HIS A 151 -5.72 -16.20 5.83
C HIS A 151 -4.33 -16.75 5.55
N GLY A 152 -4.26 -17.96 4.99
CA GLY A 152 -2.98 -18.54 4.59
C GLY A 152 -2.31 -17.73 3.48
N VAL A 153 -0.98 -17.72 3.47
CA VAL A 153 -0.17 -17.09 2.43
C VAL A 153 -0.57 -17.58 1.05
N CYS A 154 -0.62 -16.63 0.11
CA CYS A 154 -1.09 -16.79 -1.25
C CYS A 154 -2.56 -17.13 -1.40
N SER A 155 -3.37 -17.29 -0.36
CA SER A 155 -4.80 -17.60 -0.52
C SER A 155 -5.63 -16.43 -1.05
N ARG A 156 -6.80 -16.76 -1.59
CA ARG A 156 -7.80 -15.77 -2.03
C ARG A 156 -8.63 -15.18 -0.88
N GLY A 157 -8.48 -15.71 0.34
CA GLY A 157 -9.31 -15.32 1.49
C GLY A 157 -9.21 -13.83 1.85
N VAL A 158 -8.02 -13.22 1.71
CA VAL A 158 -7.86 -11.77 1.93
C VAL A 158 -8.71 -10.96 0.94
N PHE A 159 -8.71 -11.36 -0.34
CA PHE A 159 -9.55 -10.72 -1.35
C PHE A 159 -11.03 -10.89 -1.03
N GLU A 160 -11.46 -12.12 -0.72
CA GLU A 160 -12.87 -12.44 -0.40
C GLU A 160 -13.38 -11.67 0.81
N ASP A 161 -12.59 -11.57 1.88
CA ASP A 161 -12.97 -10.82 3.09
C ASP A 161 -13.03 -9.32 2.83
N VAL A 162 -12.10 -8.75 2.06
CA VAL A 162 -12.18 -7.33 1.67
C VAL A 162 -13.43 -7.07 0.83
N MET A 163 -13.76 -7.95 -0.13
CA MET A 163 -14.96 -7.80 -0.95
C MET A 163 -16.23 -7.95 -0.12
N THR A 164 -16.26 -8.89 0.83
CA THR A 164 -17.37 -9.06 1.77
C THR A 164 -17.53 -7.81 2.64
N TYR A 165 -16.45 -7.35 3.27
CA TYR A 165 -16.43 -6.13 4.05
C TYR A 165 -16.85 -4.91 3.25
N ALA A 166 -16.48 -4.85 1.97
CA ALA A 166 -16.80 -3.72 1.11
C ALA A 166 -18.30 -3.61 0.78
N TYR A 167 -18.99 -4.75 0.70
CA TYR A 167 -20.42 -4.83 0.36
C TYR A 167 -21.34 -5.07 1.57
N ASP A 168 -20.78 -5.16 2.77
CA ASP A 168 -21.56 -5.29 4.00
C ASP A 168 -22.27 -3.96 4.32
N ASP A 169 -23.60 -3.96 4.16
CA ASP A 169 -24.46 -2.82 4.44
C ASP A 169 -24.65 -2.56 5.96
N ASP A 170 -24.41 -3.57 6.81
CA ASP A 170 -24.61 -3.56 8.27
C ASP A 170 -23.43 -2.98 9.04
N VAL A 171 -22.24 -2.88 8.41
CA VAL A 171 -21.11 -2.13 8.98
C VAL A 171 -21.46 -0.65 8.96
N VAL A 172 -21.95 -0.14 10.09
CA VAL A 172 -22.44 1.23 10.24
C VAL A 172 -21.34 2.23 9.88
N ARG A 173 -21.59 2.92 8.77
CA ARG A 173 -20.69 3.79 7.98
C ARG A 173 -20.40 5.14 8.64
N ALA A 174 -20.42 5.24 9.97
CA ALA A 174 -20.40 6.51 10.69
C ALA A 174 -19.01 6.98 11.12
N ASN A 175 -18.04 6.06 11.19
CA ASN A 175 -16.71 6.34 11.74
C ASN A 175 -15.65 6.40 10.64
N ARG A 176 -14.51 6.99 10.97
CA ARG A 176 -13.31 6.93 10.12
C ARG A 176 -12.73 5.53 10.18
N THR A 177 -12.22 5.03 9.06
CA THR A 177 -11.76 3.64 8.98
C THR A 177 -10.37 3.56 8.34
N ILE A 178 -9.50 2.72 8.89
CA ILE A 178 -8.29 2.26 8.22
C ILE A 178 -8.56 0.83 7.72
N ILE A 179 -8.35 0.59 6.44
CA ILE A 179 -8.43 -0.73 5.83
C ILE A 179 -7.01 -1.11 5.41
N LEU A 180 -6.39 -2.02 6.14
CA LEU A 180 -5.06 -2.51 5.85
C LEU A 180 -5.17 -3.85 5.14
N VAL A 181 -4.70 -3.90 3.90
CA VAL A 181 -4.66 -5.12 3.09
C VAL A 181 -3.20 -5.53 2.94
N ASN A 182 -2.80 -6.60 3.61
CA ASN A 182 -1.44 -7.11 3.57
C ASN A 182 -1.35 -8.42 2.77
N ILE A 183 -0.52 -8.40 1.73
CA ILE A 183 -0.29 -9.55 0.85
C ILE A 183 1.17 -9.97 1.00
N MET A 184 1.40 -11.20 1.45
CA MET A 184 2.73 -11.80 1.62
C MET A 184 3.17 -12.68 0.45
N CYS A 185 2.24 -13.04 -0.43
CA CYS A 185 2.43 -14.07 -1.44
C CYS A 185 3.59 -13.78 -2.40
N LEU A 186 3.77 -12.52 -2.81
CA LEU A 186 4.82 -12.16 -3.78
C LEU A 186 6.22 -12.34 -3.20
N ASP A 187 6.46 -11.96 -1.94
CA ASP A 187 7.74 -12.25 -1.27
C ASP A 187 7.99 -13.76 -1.17
N ASN A 188 6.99 -14.53 -0.73
CA ASN A 188 7.08 -15.98 -0.62
C ASN A 188 7.39 -16.68 -1.96
N LEU A 189 6.72 -16.26 -3.04
CA LEU A 189 7.00 -16.75 -4.39
C LEU A 189 8.34 -16.25 -4.90
N GLY A 190 8.72 -15.01 -4.58
CA GLY A 190 10.01 -14.45 -4.96
C GLY A 190 11.17 -15.24 -4.36
N GLU A 191 11.07 -15.63 -3.10
CA GLU A 191 12.06 -16.48 -2.43
C GLU A 191 12.08 -17.91 -2.95
N SER A 192 10.92 -18.51 -3.24
CA SER A 192 10.86 -19.93 -3.65
C SER A 192 11.06 -20.17 -5.14
N ASP A 193 10.44 -19.33 -5.97
CA ASP A 193 10.28 -19.54 -7.41
C ASP A 193 11.02 -18.47 -8.22
N GLY A 194 11.40 -17.36 -7.59
CA GLY A 194 12.22 -16.30 -8.14
C GLY A 194 11.44 -15.04 -8.48
N TYR A 195 11.91 -13.90 -7.99
CA TYR A 195 11.45 -12.56 -8.31
C TYR A 195 11.51 -12.31 -9.83
N GLY A 196 10.36 -11.97 -10.40
CA GLY A 196 10.21 -11.71 -11.83
C GLY A 196 10.24 -12.94 -12.74
N LEU A 197 10.19 -14.15 -12.18
CA LEU A 197 10.02 -15.40 -12.94
C LEU A 197 8.53 -15.77 -13.06
N GLU A 198 8.23 -16.78 -13.87
CA GLU A 198 6.88 -17.12 -14.35
C GLU A 198 5.81 -17.14 -13.26
N ASN A 199 5.98 -17.90 -12.18
CA ASN A 199 4.98 -17.99 -11.11
C ASN A 199 4.77 -16.65 -10.37
N TYR A 200 5.86 -15.91 -10.16
CA TYR A 200 5.80 -14.57 -9.56
C TYR A 200 5.03 -13.61 -10.48
N VAL A 201 5.35 -13.58 -11.77
CA VAL A 201 4.70 -12.71 -12.77
C VAL A 201 3.22 -13.04 -12.90
N SER A 202 2.86 -14.33 -12.94
CA SER A 202 1.45 -14.77 -12.97
C SER A 202 0.69 -14.30 -11.74
N ARG A 203 1.27 -14.39 -10.54
CA ARG A 203 0.63 -13.87 -9.33
C ARG A 203 0.45 -12.35 -9.39
N VAL A 204 1.43 -11.59 -9.90
CA VAL A 204 1.32 -10.13 -10.08
C VAL A 204 0.14 -9.77 -11.00
N LEU A 205 -0.03 -10.48 -12.12
CA LEU A 205 -1.15 -10.26 -13.04
C LEU A 205 -2.52 -10.52 -12.39
N CYS A 206 -2.60 -11.53 -11.53
CA CYS A 206 -3.80 -11.79 -10.75
C CYS A 206 -4.05 -10.74 -9.68
N LEU A 207 -2.99 -10.35 -8.97
CA LEU A 207 -3.08 -9.32 -7.94
C LEU A 207 -3.48 -7.97 -8.53
N ASP A 208 -3.08 -7.65 -9.77
CA ASP A 208 -3.56 -6.47 -10.51
C ASP A 208 -5.10 -6.43 -10.62
N LYS A 209 -5.72 -7.56 -10.99
CA LYS A 209 -7.19 -7.66 -11.12
C LYS A 209 -7.89 -7.64 -9.75
N GLU A 210 -7.32 -8.29 -8.74
CA GLU A 210 -7.84 -8.32 -7.37
C GLU A 210 -7.80 -6.93 -6.72
N LEU A 211 -6.65 -6.24 -6.77
CA LEU A 211 -6.48 -4.89 -6.26
C LEU A 211 -7.43 -3.90 -6.94
N ALA A 212 -7.62 -4.02 -8.26
CA ALA A 212 -8.55 -3.17 -8.98
C ALA A 212 -10.00 -3.40 -8.53
N SER A 213 -10.39 -4.66 -8.32
CA SER A 213 -11.73 -5.04 -7.84
C SER A 213 -11.98 -4.52 -6.42
N MET A 214 -11.02 -4.72 -5.50
CA MET A 214 -11.09 -4.17 -4.15
C MET A 214 -11.11 -2.64 -4.16
N THR A 215 -10.28 -2.01 -4.98
CA THR A 215 -10.25 -0.54 -5.12
C THR A 215 -11.62 -0.03 -5.53
N LYS A 216 -12.23 -0.63 -6.56
CA LYS A 216 -13.56 -0.24 -7.03
C LYS A 216 -14.62 -0.41 -5.94
N ALA A 217 -14.66 -1.56 -5.27
CA ALA A 217 -15.64 -1.82 -4.22
C ALA A 217 -15.49 -0.87 -3.03
N LEU A 218 -14.27 -0.68 -2.52
CA LEU A 218 -13.97 0.21 -1.41
C LEU A 218 -14.17 1.69 -1.77
N TRP A 219 -13.93 2.08 -3.01
CA TRP A 219 -14.20 3.41 -3.52
C TRP A 219 -15.70 3.72 -3.53
N GLN A 220 -16.52 2.77 -4.01
CA GLN A 220 -17.99 2.93 -4.06
C GLN A 220 -18.62 3.19 -2.69
N ARG A 221 -17.97 2.75 -1.60
CA ARG A 221 -18.47 2.97 -0.24
C ARG A 221 -18.38 4.41 0.20
N ASN A 222 -17.32 5.11 -0.20
CA ASN A 222 -17.10 6.50 0.20
C ASN A 222 -16.17 7.24 -0.78
N GLU A 223 -16.65 7.47 -1.99
CA GLU A 223 -15.90 8.13 -3.07
C GLU A 223 -15.31 9.48 -2.66
N GLU A 224 -16.06 10.28 -1.90
CA GLU A 224 -15.70 11.65 -1.58
C GLU A 224 -14.61 11.75 -0.52
N ALA A 225 -14.40 10.71 0.29
CA ALA A 225 -13.49 10.74 1.43
C ALA A 225 -12.64 9.46 1.59
N THR A 226 -12.36 8.75 0.50
CA THR A 226 -11.40 7.64 0.54
C THR A 226 -10.03 8.06 0.03
N THR A 227 -9.01 7.85 0.83
CA THR A 227 -7.60 7.94 0.46
C THR A 227 -7.04 6.54 0.29
N PHE A 228 -6.33 6.30 -0.80
CA PHE A 228 -5.67 5.03 -1.07
C PHE A 228 -4.16 5.18 -1.12
N ILE A 229 -3.48 4.13 -0.70
CA ILE A 229 -2.04 3.93 -0.82
C ILE A 229 -1.79 2.53 -1.36
N MET A 230 -0.82 2.39 -2.26
CA MET A 230 -0.17 1.12 -2.52
C MET A 230 1.33 1.28 -2.28
N VAL A 231 1.93 0.35 -1.56
CA VAL A 231 3.36 0.36 -1.26
C VAL A 231 3.89 -1.07 -1.12
N ALA A 232 5.15 -1.26 -1.53
CA ALA A 232 5.93 -2.43 -1.14
C ALA A 232 6.99 -2.05 -0.10
N ASN A 233 7.25 -2.97 0.83
CA ASN A 233 8.32 -2.84 1.84
C ASN A 233 9.71 -3.12 1.28
N HIS A 234 9.82 -3.97 0.25
CA HIS A 234 11.06 -4.26 -0.47
C HIS A 234 10.79 -4.77 -1.90
N GLY A 235 11.84 -4.73 -2.71
CA GLY A 235 11.90 -5.45 -3.99
C GLY A 235 12.61 -6.80 -3.84
N GLY A 236 13.17 -7.31 -4.93
CA GLY A 236 13.83 -8.61 -4.91
C GLY A 236 14.50 -8.92 -6.24
N LEU A 237 15.50 -9.79 -6.20
CA LEU A 237 16.27 -10.21 -7.36
C LEU A 237 16.58 -11.70 -7.27
N MET A 238 16.27 -12.44 -8.34
CA MET A 238 16.39 -13.90 -8.35
C MET A 238 15.62 -14.49 -7.16
N TYR A 239 16.28 -15.20 -6.26
CA TYR A 239 15.62 -15.87 -5.12
C TYR A 239 15.82 -15.13 -3.78
N ASN A 240 16.24 -13.85 -3.82
CA ASN A 240 16.64 -13.16 -2.61
C ASN A 240 16.27 -11.67 -2.60
N HIS A 241 16.24 -11.12 -1.39
CA HIS A 241 16.34 -9.70 -1.09
C HIS A 241 17.32 -9.45 0.07
N GLY A 242 17.44 -8.21 0.56
CA GLY A 242 18.36 -7.83 1.64
C GLY A 242 19.70 -7.27 1.20
N GLN A 243 20.02 -7.37 -0.08
CA GLN A 243 21.25 -6.82 -0.62
C GLN A 243 21.14 -5.30 -0.76
N PHE A 244 22.27 -4.60 -0.73
CA PHE A 244 22.31 -3.17 -1.00
C PHE A 244 22.42 -2.91 -2.51
N ASN A 245 21.33 -3.13 -3.24
CA ASN A 245 21.23 -2.84 -4.67
C ASN A 245 19.84 -2.25 -5.01
N LEU A 246 19.68 -1.75 -6.22
CA LEU A 246 18.42 -1.08 -6.61
C LEU A 246 17.24 -2.06 -6.73
N ASP A 247 17.45 -3.30 -7.13
CA ASP A 247 16.37 -4.28 -7.32
C ASP A 247 15.68 -4.63 -6.00
N THR A 248 16.41 -4.57 -4.88
CA THR A 248 15.90 -4.89 -3.54
C THR A 248 15.39 -3.67 -2.79
N ILE A 249 15.95 -2.47 -3.03
CA ILE A 249 15.59 -1.27 -2.26
C ILE A 249 14.65 -0.32 -3.00
N ALA A 250 14.51 -0.41 -4.33
CA ALA A 250 13.54 0.38 -5.08
C ALA A 250 12.17 -0.31 -5.03
N VAL A 251 11.17 0.39 -4.52
CA VAL A 251 9.81 -0.10 -4.34
C VAL A 251 8.79 0.78 -5.03
N PRO A 252 7.68 0.20 -5.49
CA PRO A 252 6.55 0.99 -5.97
C PRO A 252 5.84 1.68 -4.81
N PHE A 253 5.41 2.91 -5.07
CA PHE A 253 4.57 3.71 -4.22
C PHE A 253 3.56 4.47 -5.06
N ALA A 254 2.28 4.35 -4.70
CA ALA A 254 1.20 5.09 -5.32
C ALA A 254 0.23 5.62 -4.26
N VAL A 255 -0.32 6.80 -4.51
CA VAL A 255 -1.35 7.45 -3.68
C VAL A 255 -2.42 8.04 -4.57
N TRP A 256 -3.69 7.91 -4.18
CA TRP A 256 -4.80 8.51 -4.92
C TRP A 256 -6.02 8.72 -4.02
N GLY A 257 -6.97 9.52 -4.51
CA GLY A 257 -8.20 9.87 -3.80
C GLY A 257 -8.07 11.09 -2.88
N TYR A 258 -8.85 11.11 -1.81
CA TYR A 258 -8.96 12.26 -0.92
C TYR A 258 -7.58 12.74 -0.44
N GLY A 259 -7.36 14.06 -0.48
CA GLY A 259 -6.10 14.71 -0.13
C GLY A 259 -5.05 14.75 -1.25
N PHE A 260 -5.24 13.99 -2.34
CA PHE A 260 -4.30 13.92 -3.46
C PHE A 260 -4.87 14.48 -4.76
N ARG A 261 -3.99 15.12 -5.53
CA ARG A 261 -4.28 15.68 -6.85
C ARG A 261 -4.24 14.60 -7.91
N ARG A 262 -5.16 14.69 -8.87
CA ARG A 262 -5.18 13.81 -10.04
C ARG A 262 -4.02 14.05 -10.99
N HIS A 263 -3.61 12.98 -11.67
CA HIS A 263 -2.55 13.00 -12.67
C HIS A 263 -1.24 13.63 -12.15
N ALA A 264 -1.03 13.57 -10.84
CA ALA A 264 0.19 14.03 -10.23
C ALA A 264 1.30 13.02 -10.54
N SER A 265 2.50 13.48 -10.84
CA SER A 265 3.62 12.56 -11.08
C SER A 265 4.65 12.76 -9.98
N MET A 266 5.03 11.67 -9.32
CA MET A 266 6.21 11.61 -8.45
C MET A 266 7.42 11.05 -9.22
N ILE A 267 7.32 10.91 -10.54
CA ILE A 267 8.39 10.33 -11.37
C ILE A 267 9.58 11.29 -11.37
N GLY A 268 10.73 10.79 -10.93
CA GLY A 268 12.00 11.53 -10.95
C GLY A 268 12.36 12.20 -9.62
N GLU A 269 11.42 12.29 -8.69
CA GLU A 269 11.69 12.76 -7.32
C GLU A 269 12.41 11.67 -6.51
N PRO A 270 13.50 12.00 -5.81
CA PRO A 270 14.11 11.08 -4.87
C PRO A 270 13.20 10.98 -3.64
N THR A 271 12.57 9.82 -3.46
CA THR A 271 11.68 9.57 -2.32
C THR A 271 12.10 8.34 -1.52
N THR A 272 11.68 8.28 -0.26
CA THR A 272 11.95 7.20 0.69
C THR A 272 10.68 6.74 1.38
N THR A 273 10.66 5.50 1.91
CA THR A 273 9.47 5.00 2.61
C THR A 273 9.17 5.77 3.90
N GLN A 274 10.17 6.37 4.54
CA GLN A 274 10.00 7.25 5.70
C GLN A 274 9.14 8.48 5.43
N GLU A 275 9.04 8.93 4.17
CA GLU A 275 8.22 10.09 3.80
C GLU A 275 6.72 9.76 3.68
N ILE A 276 6.32 8.48 3.71
CA ILE A 276 4.92 8.07 3.49
C ILE A 276 4.01 8.58 4.60
N ALA A 277 4.32 8.30 5.86
CA ALA A 277 3.48 8.75 6.98
C ALA A 277 3.38 10.30 7.07
N PRO A 278 4.49 11.07 6.95
CA PRO A 278 4.43 12.52 6.79
C PRO A 278 3.59 12.98 5.59
N THR A 279 3.68 12.28 4.45
CA THR A 279 2.92 12.61 3.24
C THR A 279 1.42 12.47 3.45
N LEU A 280 0.99 11.42 4.15
CA LEU A 280 -0.42 11.24 4.50
C LEU A 280 -0.90 12.31 5.46
N PHE A 281 -0.11 12.65 6.47
CA PHE A 281 -0.51 13.66 7.44
C PHE A 281 -0.71 15.02 6.79
N LYS A 282 0.15 15.36 5.83
CA LYS A 282 -0.02 16.55 5.00
C LYS A 282 -1.23 16.48 4.07
N ALA A 283 -1.47 15.34 3.42
CA ALA A 283 -2.64 15.16 2.56
C ALA A 283 -3.97 15.26 3.33
N LEU A 284 -3.95 14.92 4.61
CA LEU A 284 -5.10 14.94 5.50
C LEU A 284 -5.18 16.19 6.38
N ASN A 285 -4.23 17.13 6.25
CA ASN A 285 -4.15 18.37 7.03
C ASN A 285 -4.14 18.13 8.56
N ILE A 286 -3.29 17.19 9.00
CA ILE A 286 -3.11 16.74 10.39
C ILE A 286 -1.63 16.70 10.81
N GLU A 287 -0.77 17.50 10.17
CA GLU A 287 0.68 17.49 10.41
C GLU A 287 1.06 17.82 11.85
N GLU A 288 0.21 18.52 12.62
CA GLU A 288 0.48 18.78 14.02
C GLU A 288 0.52 17.51 14.90
N SER A 289 -0.07 16.40 14.42
CA SER A 289 0.00 15.09 15.08
C SER A 289 1.25 14.29 14.69
N ALA A 290 2.06 14.75 13.75
CA ALA A 290 3.26 14.04 13.31
C ALA A 290 4.23 13.83 14.48
N SER A 291 4.88 12.67 14.51
CA SER A 291 5.97 12.45 15.45
C SER A 291 7.10 13.45 15.19
N ARG A 292 7.64 14.05 16.25
CA ARG A 292 8.78 14.98 16.13
C ARG A 292 10.07 14.29 15.67
N THR A 293 10.12 12.96 15.73
CA THR A 293 11.24 12.14 15.27
C THR A 293 11.16 11.74 13.81
N TRP A 294 10.09 12.04 13.09
CA TRP A 294 10.06 11.88 11.64
C TRP A 294 11.00 12.91 11.02
N LEU A 295 12.25 12.49 10.76
CA LEU A 295 13.28 13.34 10.19
C LEU A 295 12.98 13.69 8.74
N GLU A 296 12.46 12.72 8.00
CA GLU A 296 11.99 12.91 6.64
C GLU A 296 10.65 13.67 6.64
N ARG A 297 10.49 14.55 5.67
CA ARG A 297 9.29 15.39 5.54
C ARG A 297 8.36 14.81 4.48
N ALA A 298 7.12 15.29 4.48
CA ALA A 298 6.16 14.98 3.43
C ALA A 298 6.76 15.28 2.05
N ILE A 299 6.51 14.39 1.08
CA ILE A 299 6.99 14.52 -0.30
C ILE A 299 6.61 15.91 -0.83
N THR A 300 7.57 16.65 -1.37
CA THR A 300 7.35 18.08 -1.70
C THR A 300 6.74 18.31 -3.08
N SER A 301 6.67 17.27 -3.92
CA SER A 301 6.04 17.35 -5.24
C SER A 301 4.59 17.83 -5.15
N ASN A 302 4.08 18.40 -6.25
CA ASN A 302 2.72 18.94 -6.32
C ASN A 302 1.67 17.81 -6.47
N ILE A 303 1.59 16.94 -5.46
CA ILE A 303 0.69 15.78 -5.38
C ILE A 303 -0.53 16.04 -4.50
N TYR A 304 -0.57 17.15 -3.76
CA TYR A 304 -1.65 17.47 -2.83
C TYR A 304 -2.78 18.23 -3.54
N SER A 305 -4.03 17.94 -3.18
CA SER A 305 -5.16 18.75 -3.60
C SER A 305 -5.31 19.98 -2.70
N SER A 306 -5.59 21.15 -3.28
CA SER A 306 -5.88 22.38 -2.53
C SER A 306 -7.36 22.53 -2.15
N ASN A 307 -8.24 21.64 -2.61
CA ASN A 307 -9.67 21.60 -2.29
C ASN A 307 -10.13 20.13 -2.29
N SER A 308 -10.62 19.65 -1.15
CA SER A 308 -11.05 18.27 -0.91
C SER A 308 -12.12 17.72 -1.88
N THR A 309 -12.92 18.57 -2.50
CA THR A 309 -14.17 18.19 -3.20
C THR A 309 -14.15 18.33 -4.72
N VAL A 310 -13.23 19.10 -5.32
CA VAL A 310 -13.31 19.47 -6.76
C VAL A 310 -12.24 18.81 -7.63
N GLU A 311 -11.08 18.46 -7.06
CA GLU A 311 -9.97 17.83 -7.79
C GLU A 311 -9.73 16.35 -7.44
N SER A 312 -10.48 15.77 -6.48
CA SER A 312 -10.41 14.34 -6.18
C SER A 312 -10.94 13.50 -7.37
N ALA A 313 -10.41 12.29 -7.53
CA ALA A 313 -10.86 11.38 -8.59
C ALA A 313 -12.38 11.17 -8.49
N ARG A 314 -13.10 11.14 -9.62
CA ARG A 314 -14.52 10.81 -9.63
C ARG A 314 -14.69 9.33 -9.93
N TYR A 315 -15.71 8.73 -9.35
CA TYR A 315 -16.09 7.35 -9.55
C TYR A 315 -16.39 7.06 -11.01
N SER A 316 -16.89 8.02 -11.81
CA SER A 316 -17.03 7.84 -13.26
C SER A 316 -15.73 7.39 -13.93
N ASP A 317 -14.59 7.85 -13.43
CA ASP A 317 -13.27 7.63 -14.03
C ASP A 317 -12.68 6.26 -13.63
N ILE A 318 -13.18 5.67 -12.55
CA ILE A 318 -12.82 4.33 -12.05
C ILE A 318 -13.87 3.29 -12.44
N ALA A 319 -15.14 3.68 -12.53
CA ALA A 319 -16.27 2.82 -12.91
C ALA A 319 -16.21 2.39 -14.38
N GLU A 320 -15.64 3.24 -15.24
CA GLU A 320 -15.33 2.93 -16.65
C GLU A 320 -14.10 2.03 -16.81
N LEU A 321 -13.35 1.74 -15.73
CA LEU A 321 -12.34 0.70 -15.79
C LEU A 321 -13.06 -0.63 -16.04
N ALA A 322 -12.95 -1.12 -17.27
CA ALA A 322 -13.20 -2.51 -17.60
C ALA A 322 -12.21 -3.35 -16.80
N ILE A 323 -12.58 -3.68 -15.57
CA ILE A 323 -11.86 -4.66 -14.75
C ILE A 323 -12.08 -6.00 -15.47
N PRO A 324 -11.00 -6.62 -15.99
CA PRO A 324 -11.13 -7.93 -16.61
C PRO A 324 -11.81 -8.88 -15.62
N GLN A 325 -12.69 -9.75 -16.10
CA GLN A 325 -13.16 -10.86 -15.27
C GLN A 325 -11.93 -11.59 -14.72
N ILE A 326 -11.94 -11.86 -13.42
CA ILE A 326 -10.88 -12.67 -12.81
C ILE A 326 -11.17 -14.09 -13.27
N ASP A 327 -10.35 -14.60 -14.19
CA ASP A 327 -10.34 -16.02 -14.49
C ASP A 327 -9.72 -16.74 -13.28
N GLU A 328 -10.56 -17.43 -12.52
CA GLU A 328 -10.16 -18.10 -11.30
C GLU A 328 -9.13 -19.20 -11.59
N GLU A 329 -9.21 -19.87 -12.74
CA GLU A 329 -8.23 -20.89 -13.13
C GLU A 329 -6.85 -20.27 -13.38
N GLU A 330 -6.77 -19.08 -14.01
CA GLU A 330 -5.50 -18.36 -14.23
C GLU A 330 -4.83 -17.94 -12.90
N CYS A 331 -5.64 -17.60 -11.89
CA CYS A 331 -5.15 -17.19 -10.58
C CYS A 331 -4.87 -18.36 -9.63
N ASP A 332 -5.50 -19.52 -9.88
CA ASP A 332 -5.30 -20.75 -9.14
C ASP A 332 -4.09 -21.60 -9.61
N VAL A 333 -3.49 -21.30 -10.78
CA VAL A 333 -2.32 -22.06 -11.30
C VAL A 333 -1.14 -22.05 -10.33
N VAL A 334 -0.95 -20.95 -9.58
CA VAL A 334 0.12 -20.82 -8.58
C VAL A 334 -0.05 -21.82 -7.41
N PHE A 335 -1.28 -22.25 -7.13
CA PHE A 335 -1.61 -23.14 -6.01
C PHE A 335 -1.45 -24.62 -6.35
N THR A 336 -1.60 -24.97 -7.63
CA THR A 336 -1.63 -26.38 -8.08
C THR A 336 -0.24 -27.03 -8.10
N ILE A 337 0.82 -26.23 -8.15
CA ILE A 337 2.20 -26.75 -8.19
C ILE A 337 2.66 -27.25 -6.80
N ARG A 338 2.18 -26.66 -5.70
CA ARG A 338 2.60 -27.05 -4.33
C ARG A 338 1.76 -28.15 -3.67
N HIS A 339 0.51 -28.39 -4.08
CA HIS A 339 -0.39 -29.36 -3.42
C HIS A 339 -0.58 -30.72 -4.16
N GLY A 340 0.32 -31.08 -5.07
CA GLY A 340 0.45 -32.48 -5.50
C GLY A 340 -0.27 -32.87 -6.80
N ARG A 341 -0.03 -32.13 -7.89
CA ARG A 341 -0.20 -32.67 -9.26
C ARG A 341 1.08 -32.58 -10.12
N ILE A 342 2.24 -32.85 -9.53
CA ILE A 342 3.41 -33.31 -10.30
C ILE A 342 3.30 -34.83 -10.48
N ARG A 343 2.27 -35.29 -11.18
CA ARG A 343 2.23 -36.68 -11.64
C ARG A 343 1.84 -36.80 -13.11
N ASP A 344 1.06 -35.87 -13.65
CA ASP A 344 0.54 -36.01 -15.01
C ASP A 344 1.41 -35.33 -16.08
N PHE A 345 2.26 -34.36 -15.71
CA PHE A 345 3.18 -33.74 -16.67
C PHE A 345 4.40 -34.64 -16.97
N TYR A 346 4.93 -35.34 -15.96
CA TYR A 346 6.07 -36.26 -16.13
C TYR A 346 5.69 -37.57 -16.83
N VAL A 347 4.44 -38.03 -16.71
CA VAL A 347 3.95 -39.22 -17.43
C VAL A 347 3.79 -38.90 -18.92
N SER A 348 3.28 -37.72 -19.27
CA SER A 348 3.13 -37.27 -20.66
C SER A 348 4.49 -37.12 -21.36
N VAL A 349 5.50 -36.54 -20.70
CA VAL A 349 6.85 -36.40 -21.27
C VAL A 349 7.56 -37.75 -21.40
N ARG A 350 7.39 -38.67 -20.44
CA ARG A 350 7.96 -40.04 -20.58
C ARG A 350 7.30 -40.84 -21.69
N ILE A 351 6.00 -40.70 -21.91
CA ILE A 351 5.30 -41.39 -23.01
C ILE A 351 5.76 -40.80 -24.35
N ILE A 352 5.87 -39.47 -24.49
CA ILE A 352 6.32 -38.83 -25.72
C ILE A 352 7.78 -39.20 -26.04
N VAL A 353 8.67 -39.19 -25.04
CA VAL A 353 10.07 -39.60 -25.23
C VAL A 353 10.18 -41.09 -25.56
N SER A 354 9.36 -41.95 -24.95
CA SER A 354 9.37 -43.39 -25.25
C SER A 354 8.83 -43.69 -26.66
N VAL A 355 7.79 -42.98 -27.10
CA VAL A 355 7.22 -43.09 -28.46
C VAL A 355 8.22 -42.58 -29.51
N LEU A 356 8.94 -41.49 -29.23
CA LEU A 356 9.98 -40.97 -30.13
C LEU A 356 11.20 -41.90 -30.22
N ILE A 357 11.62 -42.53 -29.11
CA ILE A 357 12.72 -43.51 -29.12
C ILE A 357 12.32 -44.77 -29.89
N ILE A 358 11.08 -45.26 -29.75
CA ILE A 358 10.58 -46.42 -30.49
C ILE A 358 10.43 -46.10 -31.99
N ALA A 359 9.93 -44.92 -32.34
CA ALA A 359 9.83 -44.49 -33.74
C ALA A 359 11.21 -44.35 -34.40
N PHE A 360 12.20 -43.83 -33.68
CA PHE A 360 13.58 -43.73 -34.17
C PHE A 360 14.23 -45.10 -34.34
N ALA A 361 14.01 -46.03 -33.41
CA ALA A 361 14.51 -47.40 -33.51
C ALA A 361 13.90 -48.17 -34.69
N ILE A 362 12.61 -47.99 -34.98
CA ILE A 362 11.93 -48.63 -36.13
C ILE A 362 12.44 -48.05 -37.46
N SER A 363 12.78 -46.76 -37.51
CA SER A 363 13.32 -46.12 -38.72
C SER A 363 14.76 -46.54 -39.09
N MET A 364 15.47 -47.24 -38.21
CA MET A 364 16.82 -47.77 -38.47
C MET A 364 16.84 -49.23 -38.94
N PHE A 365 15.68 -49.89 -39.05
CA PHE A 365 15.54 -51.28 -39.55
C PHE A 365 14.77 -51.39 -40.88
N HIS A 366 14.57 -50.26 -41.57
CA HIS A 366 14.22 -50.16 -42.99
C HIS A 366 15.28 -49.30 -43.67
#